data_AF-A0A2N6FLN9-F1
#
_entry.id   AF-A0A2N6FLN9-F1
#
_cell.length_a   1.000
_cell.length_b   1.000
_cell.length_c   1.000
_cell.angle_alpha   90.00
_cell.angle_beta   90.00
_cell.angle_gamma   90.00
#
_symmetry.space_group_name_H-M   'P 1'
#
loop_
_entity.id
_entity.type
_entity.pdbx_description
1 polymer ?
#
loop_
_entity_poly.entity_id
_entity_poly.type
_entity_poly.pdbx_seq_one_letter_code
_entity_poly.pdbx_strand_id
1 'polypeptide(L)'
;MKKIVLFCTICLLATLTIAPAFAEQLTVPQLTEKILDVEKQEITLTGTILGACMSGCKIWVGEGAYKKGDPVILVWAKDDAFKFKTDAAGQKVKLDGFAVGQYIDLCSTEKKQDEGIKEEAQEGESCAKPEALATAEDKQLESITFFATSVEYL
;
A
#
# COMPACT_ATOMS: atom_id res chain seq x y z
N MET A 1 21.77 -63.98 18.79
CA MET A 1 20.94 -63.00 19.54
C MET A 1 21.71 -61.68 19.56
N LYS A 2 21.51 -60.81 18.57
CA LYS A 2 20.79 -59.51 18.63
C LYS A 2 21.32 -58.50 19.68
N LYS A 3 22.22 -57.63 19.18
CA LYS A 3 22.57 -56.21 19.44
C LYS A 3 21.82 -55.47 20.58
N ILE A 4 22.50 -54.52 21.23
CA ILE A 4 22.12 -53.08 21.25
C ILE A 4 23.39 -52.25 21.48
N VAL A 5 23.79 -51.51 20.44
CA VAL A 5 24.77 -50.42 20.50
C VAL A 5 23.99 -49.16 20.87
N LEU A 6 24.32 -48.55 22.00
CA LEU A 6 23.69 -47.34 22.50
C LEU A 6 24.30 -46.13 21.77
N PHE A 7 23.73 -45.78 20.61
CA PHE A 7 24.03 -44.51 19.94
C PHE A 7 23.22 -43.41 20.65
N CYS A 8 23.89 -42.64 21.48
CA CYS A 8 23.33 -41.49 22.17
C CYS A 8 23.23 -40.33 21.17
N THR A 9 22.14 -40.32 20.41
CA THR A 9 21.81 -39.26 19.45
C THR A 9 21.49 -37.98 20.23
N ILE A 10 22.43 -37.04 20.22
CA ILE A 10 22.24 -35.68 20.72
C ILE A 10 21.20 -35.01 19.81
N CYS A 11 19.95 -34.96 20.27
CA CYS A 11 18.92 -34.12 19.67
C CYS A 11 19.28 -32.65 19.90
N LEU A 12 19.96 -32.05 18.93
CA LEU A 12 20.12 -30.61 18.82
C LEU A 12 18.73 -30.02 18.50
N LEU A 13 17.93 -29.72 19.53
CA LEU A 13 16.74 -28.88 19.36
C LEU A 13 17.24 -27.46 19.06
N ALA A 14 17.32 -27.12 17.77
CA ALA A 14 17.35 -25.74 17.34
C ALA A 14 15.97 -25.14 17.65
N THR A 15 15.84 -24.47 18.80
CA THR A 15 14.70 -23.62 19.09
C THR A 15 14.77 -22.43 18.14
N LEU A 16 14.10 -22.56 16.99
CA LEU A 16 13.81 -21.45 16.09
C LEU A 16 12.93 -20.47 16.88
N THR A 17 13.54 -19.46 17.48
CA THR A 17 12.81 -18.32 18.03
C THR A 17 12.20 -17.58 16.84
N ILE A 18 10.95 -17.90 16.53
CA ILE A 18 10.11 -17.11 15.62
C ILE A 18 9.85 -15.80 16.37
N ALA A 19 10.73 -14.82 16.17
CA ALA A 19 10.41 -13.46 16.56
C ALA A 19 9.17 -13.06 15.75
N PRO A 20 8.08 -12.57 16.38
CA PRO A 20 6.97 -12.04 15.62
C PRO A 20 7.51 -10.91 14.76
N ALA A 21 7.38 -11.04 13.45
CA ALA A 21 7.59 -9.95 12.52
C ALA A 21 6.53 -8.90 12.85
N PHE A 22 6.88 -7.93 13.69
CA PHE A 22 6.03 -6.77 13.93
C PHE A 22 6.04 -5.96 12.64
N ALA A 23 4.92 -5.98 11.91
CA ALA A 23 4.71 -5.12 10.76
C ALA A 23 4.88 -3.65 11.19
N GLU A 24 5.69 -2.88 10.45
CA GLU A 24 5.92 -1.47 10.76
C GLU A 24 4.60 -0.70 10.65
N GLN A 25 4.26 0.09 11.66
CA GLN A 25 3.05 0.91 11.64
C GLN A 25 3.36 2.30 11.10
N LEU A 26 2.65 2.69 10.04
CA LEU A 26 2.84 3.95 9.32
C LEU A 26 1.53 4.73 9.22
N THR A 27 1.64 6.05 9.25
CA THR A 27 0.57 6.97 8.82
C THR A 27 0.66 7.22 7.32
N VAL A 28 -0.36 7.84 6.73
CA VAL A 28 -0.35 8.21 5.30
C VAL A 28 0.87 9.06 4.90
N PRO A 29 1.22 10.17 5.59
CA PRO A 29 2.41 10.95 5.24
C PRO A 29 3.71 10.14 5.35
N GLN A 30 3.85 9.35 6.41
CA GLN A 30 5.05 8.52 6.61
C GLN A 30 5.19 7.44 5.53
N LEU A 31 4.09 6.84 5.08
CA LEU A 31 4.12 5.88 3.98
C LEU A 31 4.59 6.55 2.69
N THR A 32 4.13 7.77 2.40
CA THR A 32 4.60 8.51 1.22
C THR A 32 6.10 8.78 1.26
N GLU A 33 6.65 9.18 2.40
CA GLU A 33 8.07 9.44 2.56
C GLU A 33 8.92 8.16 2.47
N LYS A 34 8.41 7.04 2.99
CA LYS A 34 9.15 5.78 3.12
C LYS A 34 8.84 4.75 2.05
N ILE A 35 8.00 5.05 1.05
CA ILE A 35 7.50 4.01 0.13
C ILE A 35 8.61 3.24 -0.56
N LEU A 36 9.74 3.88 -0.89
CA LEU A 36 10.90 3.23 -1.50
C LEU A 36 11.54 2.18 -0.57
N ASP A 37 11.47 2.38 0.74
CA ASP A 37 12.05 1.48 1.74
C ASP A 37 11.09 0.33 2.10
N VAL A 38 9.78 0.58 2.05
CA VAL A 38 8.75 -0.36 2.56
C VAL A 38 7.87 -0.98 1.47
N GLU A 39 8.13 -0.69 0.20
CA GLU A 39 7.36 -1.25 -0.92
C GLU A 39 7.35 -2.78 -0.89
N LYS A 40 6.14 -3.36 -1.05
CA LYS A 40 5.86 -4.80 -1.00
C LYS A 40 6.22 -5.50 0.33
N GLN A 41 6.55 -4.74 1.38
CA GLN A 41 6.70 -5.29 2.73
C GLN A 41 5.37 -5.26 3.48
N GLU A 42 5.19 -6.19 4.41
CA GLU A 42 4.04 -6.18 5.30
C GLU A 42 4.16 -5.04 6.32
N ILE A 43 3.19 -4.13 6.28
CA ILE A 43 3.09 -2.95 7.13
C ILE A 43 1.65 -2.78 7.62
N THR A 44 1.50 -2.00 8.68
CA THR A 44 0.20 -1.53 9.16
C THR A 44 0.02 -0.06 8.79
N LEU A 45 -0.91 0.26 7.90
CA LEU A 45 -1.27 1.63 7.57
C LEU A 45 -2.39 2.13 8.50
N THR A 46 -2.23 3.35 9.01
CA THR A 46 -3.27 4.07 9.74
C THR A 46 -3.62 5.38 9.06
N GLY A 47 -4.89 5.73 9.10
CA GLY A 47 -5.38 6.97 8.50
C GLY A 47 -6.88 7.15 8.70
N THR A 48 -7.44 8.09 7.95
CA THR A 48 -8.86 8.42 7.95
C THR A 48 -9.44 8.17 6.57
N ILE A 49 -10.60 7.51 6.50
CA ILE A 49 -11.30 7.27 5.23
C ILE A 49 -11.81 8.62 4.70
N LEU A 50 -11.39 8.98 3.50
CA LEU A 50 -11.89 10.16 2.78
C LEU A 50 -13.09 9.81 1.89
N GLY A 51 -13.16 8.56 1.42
CA GLY A 51 -14.26 8.07 0.61
C GLY A 51 -14.14 6.58 0.31
N ALA A 52 -15.19 6.01 -0.27
CA ALA A 52 -15.27 4.61 -0.64
C ALA A 52 -15.92 4.45 -2.01
N CYS A 53 -15.49 3.43 -2.76
CA CYS A 53 -16.20 3.02 -3.97
C CYS A 53 -17.57 2.42 -3.59
N MET A 54 -18.63 2.67 -4.37
CA MET A 54 -19.98 2.18 -4.06
C MET A 54 -20.07 0.65 -3.93
N SER A 55 -19.20 -0.09 -4.62
CA SER A 55 -19.13 -1.55 -4.51
C SER A 55 -18.35 -2.06 -3.29
N GLY A 56 -17.74 -1.15 -2.51
CA GLY A 56 -16.94 -1.47 -1.33
C GLY A 56 -15.61 -2.15 -1.63
N CYS A 57 -15.13 -2.19 -2.89
CA CYS A 57 -13.85 -2.85 -3.22
C CYS A 57 -12.61 -1.97 -2.97
N LYS A 58 -12.80 -0.65 -2.85
CA LYS A 58 -11.71 0.32 -2.66
C LYS A 58 -12.13 1.46 -1.75
N ILE A 59 -11.17 2.04 -1.06
CA ILE A 59 -11.32 3.28 -0.29
C ILE A 59 -10.15 4.21 -0.57
N TRP A 60 -10.33 5.50 -0.24
CA TRP A 60 -9.27 6.48 -0.21
C TRP A 60 -8.99 6.84 1.24
N VAL A 61 -7.72 6.75 1.63
CA VAL A 61 -7.27 7.01 3.00
C VAL A 61 -6.29 8.18 3.00
N GLY A 62 -6.53 9.16 3.85
CA GLY A 62 -5.68 10.32 4.05
C GLY A 62 -5.41 10.59 5.52
N GLU A 63 -4.74 11.70 5.81
CA GLU A 63 -4.63 12.21 7.17
C GLU A 63 -5.97 12.79 7.66
N GLY A 64 -6.24 12.73 8.98
CA GLY A 64 -7.54 13.14 9.53
C GLY A 64 -7.89 14.62 9.33
N ALA A 65 -6.87 15.48 9.19
CA ALA A 65 -7.04 16.91 8.88
C ALA A 65 -6.76 17.22 7.40
N TYR A 66 -7.13 16.30 6.52
CA TYR A 66 -6.89 16.39 5.07
C TYR A 66 -7.22 17.76 4.49
N LYS A 67 -6.27 18.31 3.73
CA LYS A 67 -6.39 19.49 2.89
C LYS A 67 -6.09 19.10 1.45
N LYS A 68 -6.64 19.89 0.51
CA LYS A 68 -6.31 19.71 -0.91
C LYS A 68 -4.79 19.86 -1.09
N GLY A 69 -4.17 18.85 -1.69
CA GLY A 69 -2.71 18.75 -1.86
C GLY A 69 -2.04 17.77 -0.88
N ASP A 70 -2.74 17.35 0.18
CA ASP A 70 -2.22 16.34 1.09
C ASP A 70 -2.20 14.95 0.43
N PRO A 71 -1.30 14.06 0.85
CA PRO A 71 -1.22 12.71 0.32
C PRO A 71 -2.51 11.92 0.58
N VAL A 72 -2.92 11.16 -0.44
CA VAL A 72 -4.05 10.22 -0.39
C VAL A 72 -3.59 8.89 -0.93
N ILE A 73 -3.89 7.82 -0.21
CA ILE A 73 -3.57 6.45 -0.58
C ILE A 73 -4.84 5.77 -1.08
N LEU A 74 -4.76 5.19 -2.28
CA LEU A 74 -5.80 4.30 -2.76
C LEU A 74 -5.63 2.93 -2.11
N VAL A 75 -6.66 2.42 -1.44
CA VAL A 75 -6.62 1.13 -0.76
C VAL A 75 -7.57 0.16 -1.46
N TRP A 76 -7.07 -1.04 -1.75
CA TRP A 76 -7.84 -2.16 -2.28
C TRP A 76 -7.88 -3.30 -1.27
N ALA A 77 -9.00 -4.02 -1.20
CA ALA A 77 -9.04 -5.29 -0.50
C ALA A 77 -8.29 -6.32 -1.35
N LYS A 78 -7.19 -6.86 -0.83
CA LYS A 78 -6.37 -7.86 -1.54
C LYS A 78 -7.22 -9.08 -1.85
N ASP A 79 -7.20 -9.53 -3.11
CA ASP A 79 -7.95 -10.71 -3.59
C ASP A 79 -9.44 -10.69 -3.24
N ASP A 80 -10.06 -9.51 -3.13
CA ASP A 80 -11.44 -9.34 -2.68
C ASP A 80 -11.72 -9.97 -1.29
N ALA A 81 -10.70 -10.07 -0.43
CA ALA A 81 -10.79 -10.72 0.88
C ALA A 81 -11.89 -10.15 1.79
N PHE A 82 -12.30 -8.91 1.58
CA PHE A 82 -13.39 -8.25 2.29
C PHE A 82 -13.96 -7.08 1.48
N LYS A 83 -15.05 -6.50 1.97
CA LYS A 83 -15.64 -5.26 1.44
C LYS A 83 -15.57 -4.16 2.49
N PHE A 84 -15.14 -2.97 2.06
CA PHE A 84 -15.15 -1.78 2.89
C PHE A 84 -16.58 -1.25 3.06
N LYS A 85 -16.86 -0.71 4.25
CA LYS A 85 -18.05 0.11 4.51
C LYS A 85 -18.05 1.34 3.60
N THR A 86 -19.15 1.56 2.90
CA THR A 86 -19.29 2.66 1.93
C THR A 86 -19.67 3.99 2.59
N ASP A 87 -20.16 3.94 3.82
CA ASP A 87 -20.61 5.07 4.64
C ASP A 87 -19.60 5.50 5.72
N ALA A 88 -18.39 4.94 5.71
CA ALA A 88 -17.37 5.16 6.75
C ALA A 88 -16.47 6.39 6.51
N ALA A 89 -16.89 7.34 5.67
CA ALA A 89 -16.13 8.58 5.46
C ALA A 89 -15.95 9.36 6.78
N GLY A 90 -14.75 9.86 7.03
CA GLY A 90 -14.35 10.50 8.29
C GLY A 90 -13.97 9.52 9.41
N GLN A 91 -14.16 8.21 9.23
CA GLN A 91 -13.77 7.22 10.23
C GLN A 91 -12.27 6.90 10.16
N LYS A 92 -11.66 6.73 11.33
CA LYS A 92 -10.26 6.26 11.43
C LYS A 92 -10.19 4.76 11.16
N VAL A 93 -9.12 4.35 10.50
CA VAL A 93 -8.87 2.94 10.18
C VAL A 93 -7.42 2.56 10.44
N LYS A 94 -7.26 1.26 10.72
CA LYS A 94 -6.00 0.54 10.73
C LYS A 94 -6.10 -0.61 9.73
N LEU A 95 -5.12 -0.72 8.85
CA LEU A 95 -5.11 -1.62 7.71
C LEU A 95 -3.79 -2.38 7.71
N ASP A 96 -3.82 -3.71 7.79
CA ASP A 96 -2.61 -4.50 7.54
C ASP A 96 -2.54 -4.87 6.06
N GLY A 97 -1.33 -4.92 5.50
CA GLY A 97 -1.15 -5.20 4.08
C GLY A 97 0.21 -4.76 3.58
N PHE A 98 0.29 -4.43 2.29
CA PHE A 98 1.51 -3.90 1.68
C PHE A 98 1.19 -2.79 0.69
N ALA A 99 2.16 -1.92 0.44
CA ALA A 99 2.03 -0.80 -0.49
C ALA A 99 2.86 -1.01 -1.75
N VAL A 100 2.39 -0.45 -2.86
CA VAL A 100 3.08 -0.38 -4.15
C VAL A 100 3.01 1.05 -4.68
N GLY A 101 4.16 1.61 -5.04
CA GLY A 101 4.26 2.92 -5.68
C GLY A 101 4.09 2.81 -7.19
N GLN A 102 3.39 3.77 -7.79
CA GLN A 102 3.47 4.04 -9.23
C GLN A 102 4.38 5.22 -9.45
N TYR A 103 5.33 5.07 -10.37
CA TYR A 103 6.37 6.06 -10.64
C TYR A 103 6.33 6.46 -12.11
N ILE A 104 6.41 7.75 -12.39
CA ILE A 104 6.65 8.29 -13.73
C ILE A 104 8.16 8.36 -13.95
N ASP A 105 8.61 7.82 -15.08
CA ASP A 105 9.98 7.97 -15.57
C ASP A 105 10.12 9.33 -16.27
N LEU A 106 10.84 10.25 -15.62
CA LEU A 106 11.02 11.61 -16.11
C LEU A 106 11.91 11.68 -17.37
N CYS A 107 12.75 10.66 -17.61
CA CYS A 107 13.64 10.56 -18.76
C CYS A 107 12.94 10.08 -20.04
N SER A 108 11.75 9.48 -19.92
CA SER A 108 10.94 9.00 -21.07
C SER A 108 9.99 10.08 -21.63
N THR A 109 9.74 11.14 -20.87
CA THR A 109 8.84 12.25 -21.25
C THR A 109 9.46 13.23 -22.26
N GLU A 110 10.78 13.41 -22.27
CA GLU A 110 11.45 14.28 -23.25
C GLU A 110 11.41 13.72 -24.68
N LYS A 111 11.28 12.39 -24.84
CA LYS A 111 11.23 11.75 -26.17
C LYS A 111 9.83 11.66 -26.80
N LYS A 112 8.76 11.96 -26.05
CA LYS A 112 7.37 11.86 -26.55
C LYS A 112 6.70 13.19 -26.85
N GLN A 113 7.34 14.33 -26.60
CA GLN A 113 6.82 15.63 -27.01
C GLN A 113 7.08 15.98 -28.48
N ASP A 114 7.96 15.24 -29.18
CA ASP A 114 8.29 15.52 -30.58
C ASP A 114 7.56 14.66 -31.63
N GLU A 115 6.79 13.64 -31.23
CA GLU A 115 6.07 12.82 -32.21
C GLU A 115 4.61 12.54 -31.80
N GLY A 116 3.70 13.35 -32.35
CA GLY A 116 2.39 12.85 -32.77
C GLY A 116 1.18 13.25 -31.92
N ILE A 117 0.56 14.36 -32.31
CA ILE A 117 -0.85 14.68 -32.05
C ILE A 117 -1.73 13.57 -32.67
N LYS A 118 -2.66 12.97 -31.90
CA LYS A 118 -4.10 12.83 -32.25
C LYS A 118 -4.92 11.99 -31.26
N GLU A 119 -6.20 12.36 -31.24
CA GLU A 119 -7.40 11.61 -30.84
C GLU A 119 -7.92 11.70 -29.37
N GLU A 120 -8.96 12.55 -29.29
CA GLU A 120 -10.31 12.25 -28.81
C GLU A 120 -10.56 12.12 -27.30
N ALA A 121 -11.06 13.23 -26.77
CA ALA A 121 -11.84 13.29 -25.54
C ALA A 121 -13.12 12.44 -25.68
N GLN A 122 -13.26 11.43 -24.82
CA GLN A 122 -14.53 10.82 -24.48
C GLN A 122 -14.80 10.94 -22.98
N GLU A 123 -16.06 11.26 -22.68
CA GLU A 123 -16.68 11.47 -21.38
C GLU A 123 -16.58 10.28 -20.43
N GLY A 124 -16.48 10.58 -19.14
CA GLY A 124 -16.76 9.66 -18.05
C GLY A 124 -16.25 10.22 -16.73
N GLU A 125 -17.16 10.65 -15.86
CA GLU A 125 -16.88 11.05 -14.48
C GLU A 125 -15.93 10.06 -13.79
N SER A 126 -14.72 10.51 -13.46
CA SER A 126 -13.80 9.74 -12.64
C SER A 126 -12.99 10.71 -11.80
N CYS A 127 -13.01 10.46 -10.50
CA CYS A 127 -12.52 11.33 -9.44
C CYS A 127 -11.15 11.95 -9.76
N ALA A 128 -10.98 13.23 -9.42
CA ALA A 128 -9.75 13.98 -9.68
C ALA A 128 -8.52 13.23 -9.13
N LYS A 129 -7.59 12.90 -10.04
CA LYS A 129 -6.29 12.29 -9.74
C LYS A 129 -5.48 13.24 -8.84
N PRO A 130 -5.04 12.81 -7.63
CA PRO A 130 -4.22 13.66 -6.78
C PRO A 130 -2.84 13.95 -7.41
N GLU A 131 -2.33 15.16 -7.18
CA GLU A 131 -1.05 15.64 -7.71
C GLU A 131 0.15 14.98 -7.03
N ALA A 132 1.21 14.79 -7.81
CA ALA A 132 2.36 13.94 -7.52
C ALA A 132 3.14 14.32 -6.25
N LEU A 133 3.57 13.31 -5.50
CA LEU A 133 4.24 13.43 -4.21
C LEU A 133 5.71 13.03 -4.36
N ALA A 134 6.61 13.97 -4.09
CA ALA A 134 8.06 13.81 -3.93
C ALA A 134 8.89 13.35 -5.16
N THR A 135 9.94 14.13 -5.42
CA THR A 135 10.94 13.91 -6.47
C THR A 135 12.14 13.19 -5.86
N ALA A 136 12.44 11.97 -6.35
CA ALA A 136 13.68 11.27 -6.09
C ALA A 136 14.41 11.06 -7.42
N GLU A 137 15.36 11.96 -7.68
CA GLU A 137 16.41 12.08 -8.71
C GLU A 137 16.24 11.53 -10.15
N ASP A 138 15.43 10.50 -10.44
CA ASP A 138 15.10 10.05 -11.82
C ASP A 138 13.65 9.54 -11.98
N LYS A 139 12.86 9.47 -10.89
CA LYS A 139 11.48 8.97 -10.89
C LYS A 139 10.61 9.81 -9.96
N GLN A 140 9.44 10.22 -10.44
CA GLN A 140 8.46 10.93 -9.62
C GLN A 140 7.38 9.96 -9.15
N LEU A 141 7.17 9.84 -7.84
CA LEU A 141 6.08 9.04 -7.31
C LEU A 141 4.75 9.73 -7.63
N GLU A 142 3.93 9.03 -8.42
CA GLU A 142 2.66 9.54 -8.93
C GLU A 142 1.50 9.15 -8.00
N SER A 143 1.51 7.92 -7.50
CA SER A 143 0.49 7.44 -6.57
C SER A 143 0.98 6.23 -5.79
N ILE A 144 0.32 5.94 -4.66
CA ILE A 144 0.52 4.73 -3.89
C ILE A 144 -0.79 3.95 -3.85
N THR A 145 -0.71 2.66 -4.15
CA THR A 145 -1.79 1.71 -3.92
C THR A 145 -1.44 0.81 -2.75
N PHE A 146 -2.31 0.74 -1.76
CA PHE A 146 -2.20 -0.18 -0.63
C PHE A 146 -3.13 -1.39 -0.83
N PHE A 147 -2.60 -2.59 -0.72
CA PHE A 147 -3.36 -3.84 -0.79
C PHE A 147 -3.58 -4.36 0.63
N ALA A 148 -4.76 -4.06 1.18
CA ALA A 148 -5.13 -4.41 2.52
C ALA A 148 -5.57 -5.88 2.63
N THR A 149 -5.01 -6.60 3.59
CA THR A 149 -5.39 -7.96 3.97
C THR A 149 -6.36 -7.96 5.16
N SER A 150 -6.37 -6.89 5.95
CA SER A 150 -7.28 -6.67 7.07
C SER A 150 -7.77 -5.21 7.11
N VAL A 151 -8.90 -4.99 7.77
CA VAL A 151 -9.37 -3.64 8.12
C VAL A 151 -9.95 -3.64 9.54
N GLU A 152 -9.47 -2.70 10.35
CA GLU A 152 -9.99 -2.40 11.67
C GLU A 152 -10.50 -0.95 11.66
N TYR A 153 -11.76 -0.77 12.05
CA TYR A 153 -12.42 0.52 12.17
C TYR A 153 -12.27 1.01 13.61
N LEU A 154 -11.64 2.17 13.79
CA LEU A 154 -11.34 2.78 15.09
C LEU A 154 -12.41 3.76 15.54
#